data_AF-A0A085FD59-F1
#
_entry.id   AF-A0A085FD59-F1
#
_cell.length_a   1.000
_cell.length_b   1.000
_cell.length_c   1.000
_cell.angle_alpha   90.00
_cell.angle_beta   90.00
_cell.angle_gamma   90.00
#
_symmetry.space_group_name_H-M   'P 1'
#
loop_
_entity.id
_entity.type
_entity.pdbx_description
1 polymer ?
#
loop_
_entity_poly.entity_id
_entity_poly.type
_entity_poly.pdbx_seq_one_letter_code
_entity_poly.pdbx_strand_id
1 'polypeptide(L)'
;MVTRYASRFSTTSRVKPLTADHSGRAIGDLGTVMLVALPLLFATGGADAAASAGCEGGGFTVLGRTQNATIPASALGTSFRVQGKYAQFDVDSATLGIRNFTLTGAPNPLDITGGVPTPVFASKLPDHRGLSLTSSLTVEIKETEIEIGRTGRDLSMKIQAKDCATGGIFQMEVEREDGTPTLFTHILAEGANPSLKAFYFDNRNFRNREGDEVPFKDITVIVPARVNFGNDFSRKFVGRDSPQVATRRAEPGCVNQITTRFPGAPATVRHCGGVSRWDVASGGRMGQVMGEDAVEVAPPATECVQNCQAQNRVRGRSTVLGFPFPVDLADRLQPRSPPQPAFGAAQTVATNPQ
;
A
#
# COMPACT_ATOMS: atom_id res chain seq x y z
N MET A 1 35.26 20.67 16.23
CA MET A 1 35.10 21.51 15.02
C MET A 1 33.80 21.08 14.35
N VAL A 2 32.80 21.96 14.39
CA VAL A 2 31.41 21.68 13.99
C VAL A 2 31.23 22.09 12.53
N THR A 3 30.62 21.24 11.70
CA THR A 3 30.02 21.73 10.45
C THR A 3 28.72 20.98 10.18
N ARG A 4 27.61 21.70 10.37
CA ARG A 4 26.24 21.30 10.06
C ARG A 4 26.00 21.54 8.56
N TYR A 5 25.44 20.58 7.85
CA TYR A 5 24.75 20.85 6.57
C TYR A 5 23.25 20.86 6.81
N ALA A 6 22.68 22.05 6.76
CA ALA A 6 21.25 22.31 6.80
C ALA A 6 20.68 22.24 5.38
N SER A 7 19.69 21.39 5.18
CA SER A 7 18.85 21.34 3.98
C SER A 7 17.92 22.56 3.94
N ARG A 8 18.12 23.45 2.96
CA ARG A 8 17.13 24.48 2.58
C ARG A 8 16.34 23.99 1.38
N PHE A 9 15.06 23.68 1.57
CA PHE A 9 14.07 23.72 0.50
C PHE A 9 13.32 25.05 0.62
N SER A 10 13.49 25.91 -0.38
CA SER A 10 12.75 27.17 -0.53
C SER A 10 11.68 26.97 -1.59
N THR A 11 10.43 26.82 -1.17
CA THR A 11 9.25 26.85 -2.03
C THR A 11 8.83 28.29 -2.28
N THR A 12 8.92 28.75 -3.53
CA THR A 12 8.17 29.92 -4.00
C THR A 12 7.81 29.69 -5.46
N SER A 13 6.59 29.20 -5.71
CA SER A 13 5.96 29.29 -7.04
C SER A 13 4.75 30.20 -6.92
N ARG A 14 4.84 31.38 -7.54
CA ARG A 14 3.72 32.31 -7.73
C ARG A 14 2.88 31.79 -8.90
N VAL A 15 1.61 31.47 -8.63
CA VAL A 15 0.61 31.25 -9.68
C VAL A 15 0.07 32.61 -10.13
N LYS A 16 0.20 32.93 -11.42
CA LYS A 16 -0.56 34.01 -12.08
C LYS A 16 -1.96 33.49 -12.45
N PRO A 17 -3.04 34.23 -12.21
CA PRO A 17 -4.36 33.85 -12.71
C PRO A 17 -4.50 34.19 -14.20
N LEU A 18 -5.03 33.25 -14.98
CA LEU A 18 -5.48 33.46 -16.37
C LEU A 18 -6.83 34.17 -16.35
N THR A 19 -6.89 35.33 -17.00
CA THR A 19 -8.09 36.10 -17.31
C THR A 19 -8.92 35.39 -18.38
N ALA A 20 -10.22 35.23 -18.12
CA ALA A 20 -11.21 34.83 -19.11
C ALA A 20 -11.47 35.97 -20.08
N ASP A 21 -11.37 35.70 -21.39
CA ASP A 21 -11.77 36.64 -22.43
C ASP A 21 -13.12 36.20 -23.02
N HIS A 22 -14.08 37.11 -22.97
CA HIS A 22 -15.40 37.00 -23.58
C HIS A 22 -15.37 37.79 -24.89
N SER A 23 -15.53 37.13 -26.02
CA SER A 23 -15.92 37.82 -27.26
C SER A 23 -16.77 36.91 -28.12
N GLY A 24 -18.05 37.29 -28.23
CA GLY A 24 -19.00 36.64 -29.13
C GLY A 24 -18.86 37.13 -30.56
N ARG A 25 -19.47 36.39 -31.48
CA ARG A 25 -20.11 36.94 -32.69
C ARG A 25 -21.13 35.96 -33.23
N ALA A 26 -22.26 36.54 -33.60
CA ALA A 26 -23.49 35.91 -34.07
C ALA A 26 -23.56 35.86 -35.62
N ILE A 27 -24.70 35.33 -36.09
CA ILE A 27 -25.29 35.37 -37.46
C ILE A 27 -24.81 34.20 -38.36
N GLY A 28 -25.66 33.37 -38.98
CA GLY A 28 -27.12 33.35 -39.14
C GLY A 28 -27.56 32.14 -39.99
N ASP A 29 -28.86 32.10 -40.29
CA ASP A 29 -29.58 31.33 -41.32
C ASP A 29 -30.12 29.91 -41.08
N LEU A 30 -31.45 29.89 -40.86
CA LEU A 30 -32.49 29.24 -41.69
C LEU A 30 -32.26 27.80 -42.19
N GLY A 31 -32.99 26.87 -41.57
CA GLY A 31 -33.20 25.52 -42.10
C GLY A 31 -34.20 24.74 -41.26
N THR A 32 -35.48 24.93 -41.52
CA THR A 32 -36.57 24.13 -40.94
C THR A 32 -36.45 22.69 -41.43
N VAL A 33 -36.04 21.77 -40.55
CA VAL A 33 -36.16 20.31 -40.76
C VAL A 33 -36.97 19.74 -39.61
N MET A 34 -38.13 19.20 -39.97
CA MET A 34 -39.06 18.45 -39.13
C MET A 34 -38.38 17.14 -38.70
N LEU A 35 -37.93 17.04 -37.45
CA LEU A 35 -37.40 15.80 -36.88
C LEU A 35 -38.42 15.14 -35.96
N VAL A 36 -38.72 13.89 -36.28
CA VAL A 36 -39.60 12.96 -35.58
C VAL A 36 -39.19 12.82 -34.12
N ALA A 37 -40.12 13.05 -33.19
CA ALA A 37 -39.94 12.75 -31.78
C ALA A 37 -40.00 11.23 -31.55
N LEU A 38 -38.83 10.60 -31.43
CA LEU A 38 -38.68 9.26 -30.88
C LEU A 38 -38.61 9.35 -29.35
N PRO A 39 -39.43 8.61 -28.58
CA PRO A 39 -39.22 8.49 -27.14
C PRO A 39 -37.96 7.64 -26.91
N LEU A 40 -36.83 8.31 -26.67
CA LEU A 40 -35.63 7.68 -26.10
C LEU A 40 -35.98 7.25 -24.68
N LEU A 41 -36.26 5.95 -24.53
CA LEU A 41 -36.16 5.26 -23.25
C LEU A 41 -34.70 5.37 -22.80
N PHE A 42 -34.40 6.37 -21.98
CA PHE A 42 -33.16 6.41 -21.22
C PHE A 42 -33.22 5.27 -20.20
N ALA A 43 -32.71 4.10 -20.60
CA ALA A 43 -32.21 3.15 -19.62
C ALA A 43 -31.10 3.86 -18.86
N THR A 44 -31.37 4.19 -17.60
CA THR A 44 -30.34 4.60 -16.64
C THR A 44 -29.42 3.40 -16.45
N GLY A 45 -28.45 3.24 -17.33
CA GLY A 45 -27.31 2.38 -17.09
C GLY A 45 -26.65 2.90 -15.82
N GLY A 46 -26.75 2.12 -14.75
CA GLY A 46 -25.91 2.32 -13.57
C GLY A 46 -24.47 2.41 -14.07
N ALA A 47 -23.75 3.43 -13.64
CA ALA A 47 -22.33 3.51 -13.87
C ALA A 47 -21.69 2.39 -13.02
N ASP A 48 -21.58 1.18 -13.59
CA ASP A 48 -20.72 0.13 -13.06
C ASP A 48 -19.31 0.69 -13.03
N ALA A 49 -18.78 0.88 -11.83
CA ALA A 49 -17.40 1.29 -11.64
C ALA A 49 -16.54 0.13 -12.13
N ALA A 50 -16.18 0.10 -13.42
CA ALA A 50 -15.52 -1.03 -14.07
C ALA A 50 -14.47 -1.67 -13.16
N ALA A 51 -14.83 -2.82 -12.58
CA ALA A 51 -13.91 -3.68 -11.87
C ALA A 51 -12.79 -4.01 -12.85
N SER A 52 -11.54 -3.81 -12.45
CA SER A 52 -10.42 -4.23 -13.31
C SER A 52 -10.52 -5.73 -13.58
N ALA A 53 -10.00 -6.23 -14.71
CA ALA A 53 -10.01 -7.67 -15.00
C ALA A 53 -9.42 -8.52 -13.84
N GLY A 54 -8.55 -7.92 -13.02
CA GLY A 54 -8.00 -8.54 -11.81
C GLY A 54 -9.01 -8.84 -10.70
N CYS A 55 -10.18 -8.20 -10.70
CA CYS A 55 -11.20 -8.32 -9.65
C CYS A 55 -12.45 -9.08 -10.12
N GLU A 56 -12.46 -9.57 -11.37
CA GLU A 56 -13.65 -10.19 -11.97
C GLU A 56 -14.17 -11.36 -11.14
N GLY A 57 -15.44 -11.30 -10.74
CA GLY A 57 -16.06 -12.31 -9.88
C GLY A 57 -15.48 -12.39 -8.46
N GLY A 58 -14.76 -11.35 -8.02
CA GLY A 58 -14.35 -11.18 -6.64
C GLY A 58 -15.49 -10.68 -5.75
N GLY A 59 -15.24 -10.64 -4.45
CA GLY A 59 -16.17 -10.21 -3.42
C GLY A 59 -15.76 -10.77 -2.06
N PHE A 60 -16.07 -10.06 -0.99
CA PHE A 60 -15.70 -10.46 0.36
C PHE A 60 -16.88 -11.03 1.16
N THR A 61 -16.56 -12.00 2.01
CA THR A 61 -17.39 -12.45 3.11
C THR A 61 -16.67 -12.17 4.43
N VAL A 62 -17.39 -11.60 5.40
CA VAL A 62 -16.90 -11.35 6.76
C VAL A 62 -17.94 -11.80 7.77
N LEU A 63 -17.55 -12.65 8.71
CA LEU A 63 -18.45 -13.15 9.76
C LEU A 63 -19.79 -13.68 9.19
N GLY A 64 -19.69 -14.42 8.07
CA GLY A 64 -20.83 -15.01 7.35
C GLY A 64 -21.69 -14.01 6.57
N ARG A 65 -21.23 -12.77 6.37
CA ARG A 65 -21.99 -11.70 5.69
C ARG A 65 -21.29 -11.24 4.42
N THR A 66 -22.08 -10.95 3.40
CA THR A 66 -21.66 -10.43 2.08
C THR A 66 -22.26 -9.04 1.79
N GLN A 67 -22.82 -8.39 2.79
CA GLN A 67 -23.52 -7.11 2.69
C GLN A 67 -23.14 -6.22 3.88
N ASN A 68 -23.48 -4.93 3.79
CA ASN A 68 -23.23 -3.95 4.85
C ASN A 68 -23.81 -4.42 6.19
N ALA A 69 -23.05 -4.21 7.26
CA ALA A 69 -23.46 -4.60 8.59
C ALA A 69 -22.78 -3.75 9.68
N THR A 70 -23.49 -3.58 10.79
CA THR A 70 -22.91 -3.12 12.05
C THR A 70 -22.96 -4.27 13.04
N ILE A 71 -21.79 -4.71 13.50
CA ILE A 71 -21.65 -5.89 14.37
C ILE A 71 -21.29 -5.40 15.77
N PRO A 72 -22.13 -5.66 16.79
CA PRO A 72 -21.86 -5.23 18.16
C PRO A 72 -20.51 -5.74 18.66
N ALA A 73 -19.80 -4.92 19.44
CA ALA A 73 -18.50 -5.30 19.99
C ALA A 73 -18.55 -6.61 20.80
N SER A 74 -19.65 -6.87 21.50
CA SER A 74 -19.89 -8.11 22.27
C SER A 74 -20.04 -9.37 21.41
N ALA A 75 -20.33 -9.22 20.11
CA ALA A 75 -20.43 -10.31 19.16
C ALA A 75 -19.11 -10.59 18.41
N LEU A 76 -18.09 -9.75 18.63
CA LEU A 76 -16.77 -9.96 18.04
C LEU A 76 -15.96 -10.93 18.91
N GLY A 77 -15.41 -11.96 18.30
CA GLY A 77 -14.35 -12.76 18.90
C GLY A 77 -13.04 -11.98 19.00
N THR A 78 -11.97 -12.64 19.45
CA THR A 78 -10.62 -12.05 19.48
C THR A 78 -10.11 -11.67 18.09
N SER A 79 -10.52 -12.43 17.07
CA SER A 79 -10.23 -12.18 15.67
C SER A 79 -11.38 -12.64 14.77
N PHE A 80 -11.37 -12.21 13.51
CA PHE A 80 -12.28 -12.67 12.48
C PHE A 80 -11.61 -12.72 11.11
N ARG A 81 -12.07 -13.62 10.24
CA ARG A 81 -11.58 -13.76 8.87
C ARG A 81 -12.32 -12.80 7.94
N VAL A 82 -11.56 -12.10 7.11
CA VAL A 82 -12.04 -11.47 5.87
C VAL A 82 -11.64 -12.39 4.72
N GLN A 83 -12.64 -12.95 4.04
CA GLN A 83 -12.44 -13.95 3.00
C GLN A 83 -12.94 -13.45 1.66
N GLY A 84 -12.03 -13.22 0.73
CA GLY A 84 -12.33 -13.00 -0.68
C GLY A 84 -12.04 -14.24 -1.51
N LYS A 85 -12.36 -14.16 -2.80
CA LYS A 85 -11.99 -15.15 -3.83
C LYS A 85 -10.49 -15.12 -4.09
N TYR A 86 -9.88 -13.94 -4.19
CA TYR A 86 -8.48 -13.73 -4.56
C TYR A 86 -7.58 -13.35 -3.39
N ALA A 87 -8.11 -12.67 -2.37
CA ALA A 87 -7.38 -12.28 -1.18
C ALA A 87 -8.11 -12.66 0.11
N GLN A 88 -7.37 -13.08 1.13
CA GLN A 88 -7.91 -13.35 2.46
C GLN A 88 -6.93 -12.95 3.57
N PHE A 89 -7.45 -12.58 4.73
CA PHE A 89 -6.66 -12.25 5.92
C PHE A 89 -7.49 -12.34 7.20
N ASP A 90 -6.82 -12.60 8.31
CA ASP A 90 -7.42 -12.54 9.64
C ASP A 90 -7.24 -11.14 10.22
N VAL A 91 -8.23 -10.64 10.96
CA VAL A 91 -8.22 -9.32 11.60
C VAL A 91 -8.28 -9.51 13.11
N ASP A 92 -7.33 -8.91 13.83
CA ASP A 92 -7.34 -8.81 15.29
C ASP A 92 -8.38 -7.76 15.71
N SER A 93 -9.47 -8.18 16.35
CA SER A 93 -10.62 -7.29 16.61
C SER A 93 -10.21 -6.04 17.40
N ALA A 94 -9.36 -6.18 18.42
CA ALA A 94 -9.00 -5.11 19.35
C ALA A 94 -8.13 -4.00 18.71
N THR A 95 -7.37 -4.33 17.66
CA THR A 95 -6.40 -3.41 17.05
C THR A 95 -6.69 -3.10 15.59
N LEU A 96 -7.55 -3.91 14.93
CA LEU A 96 -7.62 -3.98 13.47
C LEU A 96 -6.24 -4.18 12.81
N GLY A 97 -5.32 -4.86 13.51
CA GLY A 97 -4.15 -5.47 12.88
C GLY A 97 -4.55 -6.67 12.03
N ILE A 98 -3.78 -6.99 10.99
CA ILE A 98 -4.05 -8.17 10.17
C ILE A 98 -2.97 -9.25 10.27
N ARG A 99 -3.38 -10.49 10.03
CA ARG A 99 -2.53 -11.68 10.00
C ARG A 99 -2.85 -12.54 8.78
N ASN A 100 -1.90 -13.39 8.40
CA ASN A 100 -2.09 -14.42 7.38
C ASN A 100 -2.62 -13.89 6.03
N PHE A 101 -2.18 -12.69 5.62
CA PHE A 101 -2.60 -12.14 4.33
C PHE A 101 -2.10 -13.04 3.21
N THR A 102 -3.04 -13.62 2.46
CA THR A 102 -2.76 -14.63 1.45
C THR A 102 -3.50 -14.28 0.16
N LEU A 103 -2.77 -14.31 -0.95
CA LEU A 103 -3.41 -14.41 -2.26
C LEU A 103 -3.76 -15.87 -2.49
N THR A 104 -5.03 -16.17 -2.77
CA THR A 104 -5.56 -17.54 -2.75
C THR A 104 -5.07 -18.39 -3.93
N GLY A 105 -4.62 -17.76 -5.01
CA GLY A 105 -4.29 -18.40 -6.28
C GLY A 105 -5.50 -18.82 -7.10
N ALA A 106 -6.68 -18.28 -6.80
CA ALA A 106 -7.86 -18.51 -7.64
C ALA A 106 -7.62 -18.04 -9.09
N PRO A 107 -8.12 -18.78 -10.10
CA PRO A 107 -7.90 -18.42 -11.50
C PRO A 107 -8.38 -17.00 -11.84
N ASN A 108 -7.48 -16.22 -12.44
CA ASN A 108 -7.74 -14.89 -12.96
C ASN A 108 -6.76 -14.60 -14.12
N PRO A 109 -7.15 -13.89 -15.19
CA PRO A 109 -6.24 -13.52 -16.27
C PRO A 109 -5.00 -12.75 -15.81
N LEU A 110 -5.11 -11.99 -14.71
CA LEU A 110 -4.05 -11.22 -14.09
C LEU A 110 -3.44 -11.91 -12.85
N ASP A 111 -3.60 -13.23 -12.72
CA ASP A 111 -3.00 -13.98 -11.62
C ASP A 111 -1.47 -13.80 -11.59
N ILE A 112 -0.99 -13.41 -10.40
CA ILE A 112 0.43 -13.23 -10.10
C ILE A 112 1.01 -14.37 -9.26
N THR A 113 0.19 -15.31 -8.81
CA THR A 113 0.58 -16.39 -7.89
C THR A 113 0.99 -17.68 -8.61
N GLY A 114 0.58 -17.87 -9.87
CA GLY A 114 0.79 -19.12 -10.60
C GLY A 114 -0.22 -20.21 -10.21
N GLY A 115 -1.42 -19.82 -9.77
CA GLY A 115 -2.48 -20.73 -9.36
C GLY A 115 -2.28 -21.38 -7.99
N VAL A 116 -1.39 -20.84 -7.14
CA VAL A 116 -1.05 -21.43 -5.84
C VAL A 116 -1.31 -20.44 -4.70
N PRO A 117 -1.92 -20.87 -3.58
CA PRO A 117 -2.03 -20.05 -2.39
C PRO A 117 -0.67 -19.49 -1.98
N THR A 118 -0.54 -18.16 -2.06
CA THR A 118 0.71 -17.44 -1.88
C THR A 118 0.58 -16.49 -0.69
N PRO A 119 1.11 -16.87 0.49
CA PRO A 119 1.20 -15.99 1.65
C PRO A 119 2.05 -14.75 1.33
N VAL A 120 1.54 -13.56 1.65
CA VAL A 120 2.23 -12.28 1.42
C VAL A 120 2.80 -11.77 2.75
N PHE A 121 1.92 -11.54 3.72
CA PHE A 121 2.29 -11.05 5.05
C PHE A 121 1.87 -12.08 6.10
N ALA A 122 2.81 -12.43 6.97
CA ALA A 122 2.47 -13.08 8.23
C ALA A 122 1.64 -12.12 9.09
N SER A 123 2.01 -10.84 9.12
CA SER A 123 1.23 -9.82 9.82
C SER A 123 1.49 -8.38 9.33
N LYS A 124 0.51 -7.51 9.57
CA LYS A 124 0.64 -6.05 9.58
C LYS A 124 -0.06 -5.54 10.83
N LEU A 125 0.71 -5.16 11.84
CA LEU A 125 0.19 -4.84 13.17
C LEU A 125 0.47 -3.36 13.51
N PRO A 126 -0.56 -2.57 13.85
CA PRO A 126 -0.38 -1.27 14.47
C PRO A 126 -0.10 -1.41 15.98
N ASP A 127 0.79 -0.59 16.51
CA ASP A 127 0.98 -0.38 17.95
C ASP A 127 0.18 0.85 18.40
N HIS A 128 -0.96 0.60 19.03
CA HIS A 128 -1.86 1.64 19.53
C HIS A 128 -1.40 2.27 20.85
N ARG A 129 -0.27 1.84 21.41
CA ARG A 129 0.33 2.39 22.63
C ARG A 129 -0.64 2.39 23.82
N GLY A 130 -1.38 1.30 23.96
CA GLY A 130 -2.38 1.10 25.01
C GLY A 130 -3.79 1.61 24.70
N LEU A 131 -4.00 2.32 23.58
CA LEU A 131 -5.36 2.64 23.11
C LEU A 131 -6.04 1.38 22.56
N SER A 132 -7.37 1.33 22.67
CA SER A 132 -8.18 0.17 22.25
C SER A 132 -9.38 0.62 21.42
N LEU A 133 -9.74 -0.20 20.43
CA LEU A 133 -10.96 -0.04 19.64
C LEU A 133 -12.12 -0.75 20.36
N THR A 134 -13.15 -0.02 20.74
CA THR A 134 -14.24 -0.50 21.61
C THR A 134 -15.62 -0.46 20.94
N SER A 135 -15.78 0.29 19.84
CA SER A 135 -17.05 0.39 19.12
C SER A 135 -17.47 -0.94 18.48
N SER A 136 -18.72 -1.00 18.02
CA SER A 136 -19.14 -1.98 17.01
C SER A 136 -18.22 -1.95 15.79
N LEU A 137 -18.11 -3.09 15.09
CA LEU A 137 -17.46 -3.17 13.78
C LEU A 137 -18.45 -2.71 12.71
N THR A 138 -18.10 -1.66 11.99
CA THR A 138 -18.78 -1.28 10.75
C THR A 138 -18.17 -2.08 9.61
N VAL A 139 -19.01 -2.70 8.78
CA VAL A 139 -18.64 -3.43 7.58
C VAL A 139 -19.41 -2.83 6.41
N GLU A 140 -18.69 -2.35 5.42
CA GLU A 140 -19.24 -1.90 4.15
C GLU A 140 -18.67 -2.77 3.03
N ILE A 141 -19.54 -3.44 2.28
CA ILE A 141 -19.17 -4.29 1.16
C ILE A 141 -19.81 -3.69 -0.09
N LYS A 142 -18.97 -3.38 -1.08
CA LYS A 142 -19.41 -2.86 -2.37
C LYS A 142 -18.71 -3.64 -3.47
N GLU A 143 -19.47 -4.52 -4.13
CA GLU A 143 -18.95 -5.38 -5.19
C GLU A 143 -17.70 -6.16 -4.73
N THR A 144 -16.53 -5.80 -5.26
CA THR A 144 -15.23 -6.43 -4.95
C THR A 144 -14.50 -5.75 -3.80
N GLU A 145 -15.04 -4.68 -3.22
CA GLU A 145 -14.40 -3.87 -2.20
C GLU A 145 -15.02 -4.11 -0.83
N ILE A 146 -14.18 -4.01 0.20
CA ILE A 146 -14.62 -4.00 1.59
C ILE A 146 -13.94 -2.86 2.35
N GLU A 147 -14.72 -2.20 3.18
CA GLU A 147 -14.26 -1.29 4.21
C GLU A 147 -14.74 -1.80 5.56
N ILE A 148 -13.82 -1.92 6.52
CA ILE A 148 -14.15 -2.23 7.91
C ILE A 148 -13.55 -1.18 8.84
N GLY A 149 -14.33 -0.75 9.83
CA GLY A 149 -13.93 0.32 10.73
C GLY A 149 -14.35 0.07 12.17
N ARG A 150 -13.51 0.53 13.10
CA ARG A 150 -13.83 0.61 14.53
C ARG A 150 -13.23 1.89 15.11
N THR A 151 -13.85 2.37 16.18
CA THR A 151 -13.40 3.51 16.97
C THR A 151 -13.25 3.14 18.45
N GLY A 152 -12.45 3.92 19.16
CA GLY A 152 -12.32 3.96 20.61
C GLY A 152 -12.37 5.42 21.09
N ARG A 153 -11.97 5.67 22.32
CA ARG A 153 -12.03 7.03 22.91
C ARG A 153 -11.21 8.06 22.12
N ASP A 154 -9.96 7.73 21.79
CA ASP A 154 -9.00 8.64 21.14
C ASP A 154 -8.34 8.00 19.90
N LEU A 155 -8.97 6.98 19.33
CA LEU A 155 -8.42 6.15 18.26
C LEU A 155 -9.52 5.76 17.27
N SER A 156 -9.29 5.95 15.98
CA SER A 156 -10.04 5.31 14.91
C SER A 156 -9.09 4.47 14.05
N MET A 157 -9.60 3.36 13.54
CA MET A 157 -8.89 2.51 12.59
C MET A 157 -9.84 2.03 11.52
N LYS A 158 -9.34 2.00 10.29
CA LYS A 158 -10.06 1.50 9.13
C LYS A 158 -9.16 0.61 8.29
N ILE A 159 -9.73 -0.47 7.76
CA ILE A 159 -9.12 -1.30 6.71
C ILE A 159 -9.98 -1.17 5.46
N GLN A 160 -9.34 -0.93 4.33
CA GLN A 160 -9.95 -0.98 3.00
C GLN A 160 -9.22 -2.04 2.17
N ALA A 161 -9.97 -2.93 1.52
CA ALA A 161 -9.38 -3.95 0.67
C ALA A 161 -10.20 -4.18 -0.59
N LYS A 162 -9.54 -4.68 -1.64
CA LYS A 162 -10.16 -5.11 -2.88
C LYS A 162 -9.85 -6.59 -3.11
N ASP A 163 -10.87 -7.35 -3.45
CA ASP A 163 -10.73 -8.76 -3.79
C ASP A 163 -10.31 -8.86 -5.25
N CYS A 164 -9.02 -8.65 -5.49
CA CYS A 164 -8.41 -8.68 -6.80
C CYS A 164 -7.11 -9.49 -6.77
N ALA A 165 -6.77 -10.10 -7.90
CA ALA A 165 -5.53 -10.86 -8.08
C ALA A 165 -4.26 -9.98 -8.07
N THR A 166 -4.39 -8.67 -8.31
CA THR A 166 -3.24 -7.74 -8.41
C THR A 166 -3.66 -6.27 -8.17
N GLY A 167 -2.68 -5.36 -8.10
CA GLY A 167 -2.86 -3.91 -7.97
C GLY A 167 -2.87 -3.40 -6.53
N GLY A 168 -3.42 -2.20 -6.32
CA GLY A 168 -3.66 -1.63 -4.99
C GLY A 168 -4.83 -2.30 -4.28
N ILE A 169 -4.53 -3.39 -3.55
CA ILE A 169 -5.56 -4.29 -3.00
C ILE A 169 -5.83 -4.13 -1.50
N PHE A 170 -5.01 -3.37 -0.77
CA PHE A 170 -5.14 -3.29 0.69
C PHE A 170 -4.58 -1.98 1.24
N GLN A 171 -5.27 -1.43 2.24
CA GLN A 171 -4.91 -0.21 2.95
C GLN A 171 -5.42 -0.24 4.40
N MET A 172 -4.59 0.30 5.31
CA MET A 172 -4.96 0.57 6.70
C MET A 172 -4.82 2.08 6.95
N GLU A 173 -5.77 2.65 7.67
CA GLU A 173 -5.80 4.07 8.06
C GLU A 173 -5.98 4.16 9.57
N VAL A 174 -5.19 5.02 10.21
CA VAL A 174 -5.20 5.24 11.65
C VAL A 174 -5.41 6.71 11.94
N GLU A 175 -6.24 7.02 12.92
CA GLU A 175 -6.40 8.38 13.43
C GLU A 175 -6.32 8.36 14.94
N ARG A 176 -5.52 9.26 15.50
CA ARG A 176 -5.34 9.47 16.93
C ARG A 176 -5.60 10.93 17.27
N GLU A 177 -6.32 11.15 18.36
CA GLU A 177 -6.60 12.51 18.85
C GLU A 177 -5.32 13.21 19.34
N ASP A 178 -4.36 12.45 19.88
CA ASP A 178 -3.07 12.98 20.34
C ASP A 178 -2.11 13.39 19.21
N GLY A 179 -2.49 13.17 17.95
CA GLY A 179 -1.71 13.52 16.76
C GLY A 179 -0.38 12.76 16.61
N THR A 180 -0.05 11.84 17.53
CA THR A 180 1.23 11.13 17.48
C THR A 180 1.22 10.02 16.42
N PRO A 181 2.37 9.69 15.81
CA PRO A 181 2.43 8.59 14.86
C PRO A 181 2.17 7.23 15.51
N THR A 182 1.48 6.36 14.79
CA THR A 182 1.30 4.94 15.11
C THR A 182 2.39 4.13 14.44
N LEU A 183 3.06 3.26 15.19
CA LEU A 183 4.05 2.34 14.62
C LEU A 183 3.32 1.15 13.98
N PHE A 184 3.49 0.96 12.68
CA PHE A 184 3.06 -0.24 11.97
C PHE A 184 4.26 -1.16 11.76
N THR A 185 4.13 -2.42 12.18
CA THR A 185 5.13 -3.47 11.91
C THR A 185 4.57 -4.46 10.90
N HIS A 186 5.24 -4.58 9.75
CA HIS A 186 4.93 -5.56 8.73
C HIS A 186 5.93 -6.70 8.79
N ILE A 187 5.43 -7.94 8.73
CA ILE A 187 6.24 -9.16 8.68
C ILE A 187 5.82 -9.94 7.45
N LEU A 188 6.75 -10.17 6.52
CA LEU A 188 6.53 -10.99 5.33
C LEU A 188 6.40 -12.47 5.71
N ALA A 189 5.55 -13.19 4.98
CA ALA A 189 5.29 -14.59 5.27
C ALA A 189 6.51 -15.50 4.97
N GLU A 190 6.60 -16.64 5.66
CA GLU A 190 7.58 -17.69 5.37
C GLU A 190 7.16 -18.61 4.23
N GLY A 191 5.85 -18.73 3.97
CA GLY A 191 5.30 -19.71 3.03
C GLY A 191 5.36 -21.15 3.56
N ALA A 192 4.58 -22.04 2.95
CA ALA A 192 4.63 -23.48 3.25
C ALA A 192 5.82 -24.20 2.55
N ASN A 193 6.38 -23.58 1.51
CA ASN A 193 7.54 -24.04 0.77
C ASN A 193 8.57 -22.90 0.70
N PRO A 194 9.88 -23.17 0.84
CA PRO A 194 10.94 -22.17 0.66
C PRO A 194 10.79 -21.25 -0.56
N SER A 195 10.29 -21.75 -1.71
CA SER A 195 10.08 -20.92 -2.90
C SER A 195 8.96 -19.88 -2.75
N LEU A 196 7.99 -20.11 -1.86
CA LEU A 196 6.91 -19.18 -1.55
C LEU A 196 7.29 -18.17 -0.46
N LYS A 197 8.49 -18.30 0.13
CA LYS A 197 8.96 -17.39 1.16
C LYS A 197 9.07 -15.98 0.61
N ALA A 198 8.27 -15.08 1.16
CA ALA A 198 8.31 -13.69 0.77
C ALA A 198 9.53 -12.99 1.39
N PHE A 199 10.22 -12.17 0.60
CA PHE A 199 11.37 -11.38 1.04
C PHE A 199 11.38 -9.98 0.41
N TYR A 200 11.90 -9.00 1.14
CA TYR A 200 12.22 -7.67 0.62
C TYR A 200 13.53 -7.68 -0.14
N PHE A 201 13.60 -6.90 -1.21
CA PHE A 201 14.79 -6.73 -2.04
C PHE A 201 14.88 -5.32 -2.60
N ASP A 202 16.11 -4.89 -2.87
CA ASP A 202 16.41 -3.72 -3.67
C ASP A 202 16.17 -4.05 -5.16
N ASN A 203 15.27 -3.32 -5.81
CA ASN A 203 14.90 -3.65 -7.18
C ASN A 203 15.96 -3.11 -8.15
N ARG A 204 16.83 -4.02 -8.63
CA ARG A 204 17.92 -3.71 -9.57
C ARG A 204 17.45 -3.01 -10.85
N ASN A 205 16.24 -3.26 -11.32
CA ASN A 205 15.71 -2.57 -12.52
C ASN A 205 15.48 -1.08 -12.26
N PHE A 206 15.02 -0.72 -11.06
CA PHE A 206 14.91 0.67 -10.63
C PHE A 206 16.29 1.27 -10.35
N ARG A 207 17.14 0.55 -9.62
CA ARG A 207 18.50 1.00 -9.29
C ARG A 207 19.33 1.36 -10.53
N ASN A 208 19.28 0.54 -11.57
CA ASN A 208 20.00 0.79 -12.83
C ASN A 208 19.53 2.06 -13.56
N ARG A 209 18.32 2.53 -13.25
CA ARG A 209 17.66 3.68 -13.87
C ARG A 209 17.44 4.83 -12.90
N GLU A 210 17.92 4.74 -11.67
CA GLU A 210 17.72 5.76 -10.65
C GLU A 210 18.20 7.13 -11.14
N GLY A 211 17.33 8.14 -11.07
CA GLY A 211 17.58 9.47 -11.61
C GLY A 211 17.18 9.69 -13.07
N ASP A 212 16.79 8.65 -13.82
CA ASP A 212 16.21 8.81 -15.16
C ASP A 212 14.88 9.58 -15.09
N GLU A 213 14.64 10.43 -16.08
CA GLU A 213 13.34 11.06 -16.32
C GLU A 213 12.47 10.16 -17.19
N VAL A 214 11.28 9.80 -16.72
CA VAL A 214 10.34 8.96 -17.48
C VAL A 214 8.93 9.55 -17.51
N PRO A 215 8.16 9.32 -18.59
CA PRO A 215 6.80 9.84 -18.69
C PRO A 215 5.86 9.15 -17.70
N PHE A 216 4.95 9.95 -17.12
CA PHE A 216 3.80 9.51 -16.33
C PHE A 216 2.60 10.39 -16.68
N LYS A 217 1.64 9.85 -17.45
CA LYS A 217 0.50 10.64 -17.97
C LYS A 217 1.01 11.91 -18.69
N ASP A 218 0.69 13.09 -18.15
CA ASP A 218 1.02 14.40 -18.71
C ASP A 218 2.21 15.08 -18.01
N ILE A 219 2.91 14.35 -17.12
CA ILE A 219 4.09 14.83 -16.39
C ILE A 219 5.29 13.90 -16.57
N THR A 220 6.45 14.34 -16.11
CA THR A 220 7.67 13.54 -15.98
C THR A 220 7.91 13.17 -14.52
N VAL A 221 8.37 11.96 -14.29
CA VAL A 221 8.73 11.44 -12.96
C VAL A 221 10.19 10.99 -12.98
N ILE A 222 10.91 11.31 -11.91
CA ILE A 222 12.26 10.79 -11.69
C ILE A 222 12.15 9.37 -11.15
N VAL A 223 12.85 8.43 -11.78
CA VAL A 223 12.93 7.04 -11.28
C VAL A 223 13.60 7.03 -9.91
N PRO A 224 12.90 6.60 -8.84
CA PRO A 224 13.47 6.55 -7.50
C PRO A 224 14.19 5.22 -7.26
N ALA A 225 14.97 5.14 -6.18
CA ALA A 225 15.27 3.85 -5.56
C ALA A 225 13.96 3.13 -5.17
N ARG A 226 13.94 1.80 -5.28
CA ARG A 226 12.72 1.00 -5.03
C ARG A 226 13.05 -0.26 -4.25
N VAL A 227 12.41 -0.39 -3.09
CA VAL A 227 12.31 -1.66 -2.39
C VAL A 227 11.00 -2.32 -2.78
N ASN A 228 11.09 -3.57 -3.21
CA ASN A 228 9.95 -4.43 -3.46
C ASN A 228 9.99 -5.63 -2.51
N PHE A 229 8.91 -6.39 -2.46
CA PHE A 229 8.93 -7.76 -1.96
C PHE A 229 8.47 -8.72 -3.04
N GLY A 230 8.94 -9.96 -2.99
CA GLY A 230 8.65 -11.02 -3.95
C GLY A 230 8.92 -12.39 -3.36
N ASN A 231 8.91 -13.42 -4.19
CA ASN A 231 9.26 -14.79 -3.81
C ASN A 231 10.05 -15.47 -4.95
N ASP A 232 10.48 -16.71 -4.72
CA ASP A 232 11.23 -17.50 -5.70
C ASP A 232 10.34 -18.45 -6.52
N PHE A 233 9.01 -18.32 -6.40
CA PHE A 233 8.04 -19.21 -7.05
C PHE A 233 7.48 -18.60 -8.34
N SER A 234 6.97 -17.37 -8.27
CA SER A 234 6.29 -16.74 -9.40
C SER A 234 7.01 -15.48 -9.87
N ARG A 235 7.39 -15.45 -11.15
CA ARG A 235 7.95 -14.27 -11.83
C ARG A 235 7.00 -13.08 -11.93
N LYS A 236 5.72 -13.25 -11.56
CA LYS A 236 4.72 -12.18 -11.53
C LYS A 236 4.46 -11.69 -10.09
N PHE A 237 4.87 -12.46 -9.08
CA PHE A 237 4.64 -12.12 -7.68
C PHE A 237 5.66 -11.07 -7.22
N VAL A 238 5.23 -9.82 -7.31
CA VAL A 238 5.96 -8.68 -6.78
C VAL A 238 4.97 -7.76 -6.08
N GLY A 239 5.41 -7.13 -5.00
CA GLY A 239 4.65 -6.11 -4.31
C GLY A 239 5.54 -5.04 -3.72
N ARG A 240 4.91 -4.01 -3.15
CA ARG A 240 5.57 -2.98 -2.34
C ARG A 240 4.63 -2.48 -1.25
N ASP A 241 5.23 -2.06 -0.13
CA ASP A 241 4.49 -1.24 0.81
C ASP A 241 4.17 0.11 0.17
N SER A 242 2.98 0.64 0.45
CA SER A 242 2.46 1.86 -0.15
C SER A 242 2.06 2.86 0.95
N PRO A 243 3.04 3.61 1.50
CA PRO A 243 2.78 4.61 2.53
C PRO A 243 2.08 5.85 1.97
N GLN A 244 1.23 6.47 2.79
CA GLN A 244 0.74 7.85 2.63
C GLN A 244 0.86 8.54 3.98
N VAL A 245 1.60 9.65 4.05
CA VAL A 245 1.90 10.34 5.32
C VAL A 245 2.49 9.37 6.36
N ALA A 246 3.44 8.54 5.91
CA ALA A 246 4.13 7.58 6.75
C ALA A 246 5.62 7.52 6.40
N THR A 247 6.47 7.41 7.42
CA THR A 247 7.92 7.35 7.28
C THR A 247 8.44 5.99 7.67
N ARG A 248 9.28 5.38 6.83
CA ARG A 248 9.91 4.10 7.17
C ARG A 248 10.93 4.30 8.29
N ARG A 249 10.84 3.50 9.35
CA ARG A 249 11.87 3.41 10.39
C ARG A 249 13.11 2.73 9.81
N ALA A 250 14.27 3.33 10.04
CA ALA A 250 15.54 2.68 9.78
C ALA A 250 15.75 1.56 10.81
N GLU A 251 16.18 0.38 10.37
CA GLU A 251 16.47 -0.78 11.23
C GLU A 251 17.98 -0.88 11.47
N PRO A 252 18.52 -0.42 12.63
CA PRO A 252 19.96 -0.31 12.80
C PRO A 252 20.70 -1.66 12.76
N GLY A 253 20.01 -2.73 13.16
CA GLY A 253 20.52 -4.11 13.10
C GLY A 253 20.39 -4.78 11.74
N CYS A 254 19.84 -4.11 10.73
CA CYS A 254 19.67 -4.64 9.38
C CYS A 254 20.35 -3.78 8.33
N VAL A 255 21.69 -3.83 8.29
CA VAL A 255 22.51 -2.99 7.43
C VAL A 255 22.80 -3.70 6.11
N ASN A 256 22.39 -3.08 5.00
CA ASN A 256 22.66 -3.53 3.64
C ASN A 256 23.53 -2.49 2.93
N GLN A 257 24.60 -2.94 2.27
CA GLN A 257 25.42 -2.10 1.41
C GLN A 257 25.05 -2.37 -0.04
N ILE A 258 24.38 -1.42 -0.67
CA ILE A 258 23.86 -1.54 -2.02
C ILE A 258 24.73 -0.73 -2.96
N THR A 259 25.25 -1.36 -4.00
CA THR A 259 25.97 -0.67 -5.08
C THR A 259 25.01 0.24 -5.81
N THR A 260 25.19 1.56 -5.75
CA THR A 260 24.31 2.49 -6.46
C THR A 260 24.62 2.51 -7.96
N ARG A 261 23.78 3.18 -8.75
CA ARG A 261 24.04 3.47 -10.16
C ARG A 261 25.38 4.19 -10.38
N PHE A 262 25.82 4.95 -9.38
CA PHE A 262 27.04 5.76 -9.44
C PHE A 262 28.21 5.00 -8.81
N PRO A 263 29.24 4.63 -9.59
CA PRO A 263 30.39 3.91 -9.07
C PRO A 263 31.07 4.64 -7.90
N GLY A 264 31.53 3.89 -6.90
CA GLY A 264 32.35 4.43 -5.79
C GLY A 264 31.58 4.99 -4.59
N ALA A 265 30.24 4.99 -4.60
CA ALA A 265 29.42 5.43 -3.47
C ALA A 265 28.30 4.41 -3.17
N PRO A 266 28.57 3.35 -2.38
CA PRO A 266 27.50 2.44 -1.96
C PRO A 266 26.50 3.16 -1.06
N ALA A 267 25.23 2.82 -1.21
CA ALA A 267 24.17 3.27 -0.32
C ALA A 267 24.03 2.30 0.85
N THR A 268 24.00 2.85 2.07
CA THR A 268 23.64 2.08 3.25
C THR A 268 22.12 2.08 3.43
N VAL A 269 21.48 0.92 3.29
CA VAL A 269 20.06 0.73 3.53
C VAL A 269 19.84 -0.06 4.81
N ARG A 270 19.14 0.58 5.76
CA ARG A 270 18.81 0.00 7.08
C ARG A 270 17.40 -0.61 7.05
N HIS A 271 17.29 -1.85 6.56
CA HIS A 271 16.03 -2.54 6.32
C HIS A 271 16.22 -4.06 6.36
N CYS A 272 15.31 -4.79 7.01
CA CYS A 272 15.41 -6.24 7.13
C CYS A 272 14.76 -6.96 5.94
N GLY A 273 15.20 -8.18 5.63
CA GLY A 273 14.69 -8.99 4.51
C GLY A 273 13.24 -9.47 4.65
N GLY A 274 12.66 -9.42 5.84
CA GLY A 274 11.29 -9.89 6.11
C GLY A 274 10.50 -8.99 7.05
N VAL A 275 11.06 -7.85 7.46
CA VAL A 275 10.41 -6.92 8.39
C VAL A 275 10.57 -5.49 7.87
N SER A 276 9.46 -4.75 7.85
CA SER A 276 9.49 -3.29 7.68
C SER A 276 8.64 -2.63 8.78
N ARG A 277 9.07 -1.44 9.21
CA ARG A 277 8.41 -0.66 10.25
C ARG A 277 8.17 0.76 9.78
N TRP A 278 7.01 1.32 10.10
CA TRP A 278 6.55 2.59 9.58
C TRP A 278 5.91 3.43 10.68
N ASP A 279 6.35 4.66 10.83
CA ASP A 279 5.64 5.68 11.62
C ASP A 279 4.57 6.30 10.74
N VAL A 280 3.31 5.98 11.02
CA VAL A 280 2.15 6.46 10.26
C VAL A 280 1.53 7.61 11.03
N ALA A 281 1.47 8.80 10.43
CA ALA A 281 0.84 9.95 11.08
C ALA A 281 -0.66 9.68 11.32
N SER A 282 -1.26 10.43 12.24
CA SER A 282 -2.73 10.47 12.38
C SER A 282 -3.37 10.94 11.06
N GLY A 283 -4.37 10.20 10.57
CA GLY A 283 -4.96 10.38 9.23
C GLY A 283 -4.10 9.82 8.08
N GLY A 284 -2.93 9.24 8.39
CA GLY A 284 -2.04 8.59 7.44
C GLY A 284 -2.48 7.16 7.13
N ARG A 285 -1.88 6.58 6.08
CA ARG A 285 -2.21 5.24 5.59
C ARG A 285 -0.98 4.38 5.33
N MET A 286 -1.16 3.09 5.56
CA MET A 286 -0.25 2.05 5.09
C MET A 286 -1.01 1.06 4.23
N GLY A 287 -0.71 1.05 2.94
CA GLY A 287 -1.22 0.07 2.01
C GLY A 287 -0.17 -0.87 1.48
N GLN A 288 -0.60 -1.67 0.51
CA GLN A 288 0.29 -2.43 -0.34
C GLN A 288 -0.21 -2.40 -1.79
N VAL A 289 0.72 -2.52 -2.70
CA VAL A 289 0.45 -2.61 -4.14
C VAL A 289 1.14 -3.87 -4.66
N MET A 290 0.46 -4.62 -5.53
CA MET A 290 0.90 -5.91 -6.07
C MET A 290 1.00 -5.88 -7.59
N GLY A 291 1.80 -6.78 -8.17
CA GLY A 291 2.00 -6.97 -9.60
C GLY A 291 2.59 -5.75 -10.31
N GLU A 292 2.10 -5.45 -11.51
CA GLU A 292 2.64 -4.38 -12.37
C GLU A 292 2.71 -3.02 -11.65
N ASP A 293 1.64 -2.64 -10.94
CA ASP A 293 1.56 -1.40 -10.16
C ASP A 293 2.66 -1.28 -9.08
N ALA A 294 3.22 -2.42 -8.62
CA ALA A 294 4.31 -2.43 -7.64
C ALA A 294 5.68 -2.07 -8.26
N VAL A 295 5.80 -2.19 -9.58
CA VAL A 295 7.02 -1.99 -10.37
C VAL A 295 6.85 -0.91 -11.44
N GLU A 296 5.78 -0.14 -11.30
CA GLU A 296 5.52 1.09 -12.03
C GLU A 296 6.30 2.27 -11.42
N VAL A 297 6.82 3.16 -12.28
CA VAL A 297 7.37 4.46 -11.90
C VAL A 297 6.23 5.47 -11.85
N ALA A 298 5.70 5.68 -10.65
CA ALA A 298 4.64 6.63 -10.39
C ALA A 298 5.10 7.71 -9.38
N PRO A 299 4.48 8.90 -9.38
CA PRO A 299 4.67 9.87 -8.32
C PRO A 299 4.38 9.26 -6.94
N PRO A 300 4.95 9.83 -5.87
CA PRO A 300 4.52 9.50 -4.52
C PRO A 300 2.99 9.63 -4.39
N ALA A 301 2.39 8.81 -3.55
CA ALA A 301 0.97 8.95 -3.26
C ALA A 301 0.69 10.36 -2.71
N THR A 302 -0.36 11.00 -3.21
CA THR A 302 -0.76 12.34 -2.77
C THR A 302 -0.94 12.34 -1.26
N GLU A 303 -0.24 13.24 -0.56
CA GLU A 303 -0.48 13.48 0.86
C GLU A 303 -1.91 13.97 1.02
N CYS A 304 -2.74 13.11 1.59
CA CYS A 304 -4.14 13.42 1.73
C CYS A 304 -4.63 12.71 2.98
N VAL A 305 -5.11 13.50 3.94
CA VAL A 305 -5.50 13.01 5.27
C VAL A 305 -7.02 12.85 5.41
N GLN A 306 -7.83 13.30 4.43
CA GLN A 306 -9.29 13.18 4.43
C GLN A 306 -9.87 13.06 3.00
N ASN A 307 -10.84 12.15 2.79
CA ASN A 307 -11.64 12.00 1.54
C ASN A 307 -10.84 11.84 0.23
N CYS A 308 -9.81 11.00 0.26
CA CYS A 308 -8.88 10.84 -0.84
C CYS A 308 -9.34 9.73 -1.78
N GLN A 309 -9.88 10.08 -2.94
CA GLN A 309 -10.02 9.15 -4.07
C GLN A 309 -8.68 9.10 -4.80
N ALA A 310 -7.94 8.00 -4.71
CA ALA A 310 -6.74 7.83 -5.50
C ALA A 310 -7.13 7.58 -6.97
N GLN A 311 -7.29 8.65 -7.77
CA GLN A 311 -7.60 8.57 -9.21
C GLN A 311 -6.35 8.20 -10.05
N ASN A 312 -5.53 7.29 -9.53
CA ASN A 312 -4.27 6.87 -10.15
C ASN A 312 -4.44 5.68 -11.10
N ARG A 313 -5.61 5.53 -11.75
CA ARG A 313 -5.70 4.61 -12.89
C ARG A 313 -4.80 5.16 -14.01
N VAL A 314 -3.69 4.48 -14.24
CA VAL A 314 -2.79 4.73 -15.38
C VAL A 314 -3.28 3.87 -16.53
N ARG A 315 -3.78 4.50 -17.61
CA ARG A 315 -4.24 3.80 -18.82
C ARG A 315 -3.05 3.30 -19.65
N GLY A 316 -2.12 2.56 -19.04
CA GLY A 316 -0.86 2.12 -19.68
C GLY A 316 0.11 3.26 -20.05
N ARG A 317 -0.04 4.44 -19.42
CA ARG A 317 0.77 5.65 -19.70
C ARG A 317 1.89 5.88 -18.69
N SER A 318 2.38 4.80 -18.10
CA SER A 318 3.42 4.85 -17.10
C SER A 318 4.53 3.88 -17.43
N THR A 319 5.75 4.25 -17.04
CA THR A 319 6.91 3.40 -17.27
C THR A 319 6.95 2.29 -16.24
N VAL A 320 6.80 1.05 -16.70
CA VAL A 320 6.93 -0.16 -15.89
C VAL A 320 8.34 -0.71 -16.05
N LEU A 321 9.09 -0.79 -14.95
CA LEU A 321 10.48 -1.29 -14.98
C LEU A 321 10.58 -2.79 -14.66
N GLY A 322 9.51 -3.38 -14.15
CA GLY A 322 9.53 -4.77 -13.71
C GLY A 322 10.45 -4.98 -12.51
N PHE A 323 10.87 -6.23 -12.33
CA PHE A 323 11.87 -6.63 -11.34
C PHE A 323 12.65 -7.84 -11.87
N PRO A 324 13.88 -8.09 -11.39
CA PRO A 324 14.64 -9.29 -11.75
C PRO A 324 13.96 -10.55 -11.20
N PHE A 325 13.88 -11.62 -12.01
CA PHE A 325 13.46 -12.94 -11.56
C PHE A 325 14.36 -14.04 -12.16
N PRO A 326 14.99 -14.91 -11.34
CA PRO A 326 15.00 -14.85 -9.87
C PRO A 326 15.70 -13.58 -9.35
N VAL A 327 15.37 -13.16 -8.13
CA VAL A 327 16.07 -12.05 -7.46
C VAL A 327 17.40 -12.57 -6.93
N ASP A 328 18.49 -11.96 -7.38
CA ASP A 328 19.85 -12.25 -6.92
C ASP A 328 19.96 -12.07 -5.40
N LEU A 329 20.67 -12.98 -4.73
CA LEU A 329 20.92 -12.92 -3.29
C LEU A 329 21.57 -11.59 -2.87
N ALA A 330 22.40 -11.00 -3.74
CA ALA A 330 23.04 -9.71 -3.47
C ALA A 330 22.06 -8.52 -3.43
N ASP A 331 20.88 -8.65 -4.06
CA ASP A 331 19.81 -7.63 -4.00
C ASP A 331 18.83 -7.86 -2.86
N ARG A 332 18.83 -9.05 -2.24
CA ARG A 332 17.92 -9.35 -1.13
C ARG A 332 18.37 -8.63 0.12
N LEU A 333 17.43 -7.99 0.80
CA LEU A 333 17.74 -7.30 2.04
C LEU A 333 17.97 -8.33 3.15
N GLN A 334 18.97 -8.07 4.00
CA GLN A 334 19.42 -8.94 5.06
C GLN A 334 19.72 -8.13 6.34
N PRO A 335 19.75 -8.80 7.51
CA PRO A 335 19.16 -10.11 7.78
C PRO A 335 17.64 -10.07 7.65
N ARG A 336 16.97 -11.23 7.66
CA ARG A 336 15.50 -11.30 7.54
C ARG A 336 14.75 -10.50 8.62
N SER A 337 15.20 -10.58 9.86
CA SER A 337 14.63 -9.86 11.00
C SER A 337 15.74 -9.12 11.75
N PRO A 338 15.41 -8.06 12.50
CA PRO A 338 16.38 -7.45 13.41
C PRO A 338 16.97 -8.52 14.34
N PRO A 339 18.27 -8.44 14.67
CA PRO A 339 18.84 -9.27 15.72
C PRO A 339 18.00 -9.12 16.98
N GLN A 340 17.59 -10.23 17.59
CA GLN A 340 16.96 -10.16 18.90
C GLN A 340 17.99 -9.61 19.90
N PRO A 341 17.60 -8.70 20.81
CA PRO A 341 18.46 -8.35 21.94
C PRO A 341 18.83 -9.66 22.66
N ALA A 342 20.12 -9.92 22.86
CA ALA A 342 20.55 -11.08 23.62
C ALA A 342 19.99 -10.97 25.05
N PHE A 343 18.95 -11.74 25.36
CA PHE A 343 18.54 -11.97 26.73
C PHE A 343 19.65 -12.79 27.41
N GLY A 344 20.59 -12.14 28.10
CA GLY A 344 21.66 -12.88 28.79
C GLY A 344 22.92 -12.14 29.21
N ALA A 345 23.08 -10.84 28.95
CA ALA A 345 24.09 -10.07 29.67
C ALA A 345 23.46 -9.55 30.96
N ALA A 346 23.66 -10.27 32.06
CA ALA A 346 23.44 -9.73 33.39
C ALA A 346 24.14 -8.36 33.43
N GLN A 347 23.37 -7.30 33.63
CA GLN A 347 23.95 -6.01 34.01
C GLN A 347 24.63 -6.25 35.36
N THR A 348 25.94 -6.40 35.36
CA THR A 348 26.74 -6.22 36.57
C THR A 348 26.49 -4.80 37.03
N VAL A 349 25.59 -4.66 37.99
CA VAL A 349 25.48 -3.46 38.82
C VAL A 349 26.84 -3.27 39.46
N ALA A 350 27.61 -2.30 38.95
CA ALA A 350 28.80 -1.84 39.62
C ALA A 350 28.35 -1.22 40.95
N THR A 351 28.48 -1.98 42.03
CA THR A 351 28.43 -1.43 43.38
C THR A 351 29.65 -0.54 43.54
N ASN A 352 29.43 0.77 43.65
CA ASN A 352 30.48 1.69 44.11
C ASN A 352 30.95 1.24 45.50
N PRO A 353 32.27 1.07 45.74
CA PRO A 353 32.78 0.97 47.09
C PRO A 353 32.62 2.30 47.80
N GLN A 354 32.34 2.22 49.11
CA GLN A 354 32.13 3.33 50.03
C GLN A 354 33.32 4.28 50.14
#